data_AF-A0A959H8P7-F1
#
_entry.id   AF-A0A959H8P7-F1
#
_cell.length_a   1.000
_cell.length_b   1.000
_cell.length_c   1.000
_cell.angle_alpha   90.00
_cell.angle_beta   90.00
_cell.angle_gamma   90.00
#
_symmetry.space_group_name_H-M   'P 1'
#
loop_
_entity.id
_entity.type
_entity.pdbx_description
1 polymer ?
#
loop_
_entity_poly.entity_id
_entity_poly.type
_entity_poly.pdbx_seq_one_letter_code
_entity_poly.pdbx_strand_id
1 'polypeptide(L)'
;TPEGIQEMLNIKGFGPKKIMAVWKGLGVESIGELLYAVNENRLVELKGFGKKTQEELKNQLEYYQRSKHKYHYAALEKEAEQLEEGIRQLLPGARA
;
A
#
# COMPACT_ATOMS: atom_id res chain seq x y z
N THR A 1 -12.31 4.41 -11.45
CA THR A 1 -11.38 4.81 -10.38
C THR A 1 -10.10 4.04 -10.58
N PRO A 2 -8.95 4.72 -10.75
CA PRO A 2 -7.66 4.06 -10.97
C PRO A 2 -7.35 3.03 -9.88
N GLU A 3 -6.62 1.96 -10.21
CA GLU A 3 -6.31 0.88 -9.27
C GLU A 3 -5.57 1.39 -8.03
N GLY A 4 -4.60 2.27 -8.20
CA GLY A 4 -3.84 2.81 -7.07
C GLY A 4 -4.69 3.70 -6.13
N ILE A 5 -5.78 4.30 -6.62
CA ILE A 5 -6.74 4.99 -5.73
C ILE A 5 -7.51 4.00 -4.87
N GLN A 6 -7.88 2.84 -5.43
CA GLN A 6 -8.51 1.77 -4.66
C GLN A 6 -7.54 1.19 -3.63
N GLU A 7 -6.27 1.05 -4.02
CA GLU A 7 -5.20 0.61 -3.12
C GLU A 7 -5.03 1.56 -1.93
N MET A 8 -5.01 2.88 -2.18
CA MET A 8 -4.89 3.89 -1.12
C MET A 8 -6.00 3.79 -0.07
N LEU A 9 -7.22 3.36 -0.44
CA LEU A 9 -8.32 3.19 0.52
C LEU A 9 -8.02 2.13 1.59
N ASN A 10 -7.06 1.24 1.36
CA ASN A 10 -6.60 0.26 2.34
C ASN A 10 -5.65 0.86 3.39
N ILE A 11 -5.18 2.10 3.21
CA ILE A 11 -4.33 2.79 4.18
C ILE A 11 -5.20 3.20 5.39
N LYS A 12 -4.86 2.66 6.56
CA LYS A 12 -5.55 2.99 7.80
C LYS A 12 -5.41 4.47 8.14
N GLY A 13 -6.49 5.07 8.65
CA GLY A 13 -6.51 6.47 9.10
C GLY A 13 -6.80 7.51 8.01
N PHE A 14 -6.87 7.12 6.73
CA PHE A 14 -7.15 8.02 5.61
C PHE A 14 -8.38 7.56 4.82
N GLY A 15 -9.53 8.14 5.16
CA GLY A 15 -10.79 7.82 4.49
C GLY A 15 -10.93 8.43 3.09
N PRO A 16 -12.01 8.06 2.35
CA PRO A 16 -12.23 8.44 0.96
C PRO A 16 -12.14 9.95 0.67
N LYS A 17 -12.57 10.79 1.61
CA LYS A 17 -12.52 12.26 1.45
C LYS A 17 -11.09 12.78 1.31
N LYS A 18 -10.17 12.29 2.14
CA LYS A 18 -8.76 12.71 2.10
C LYS A 18 -8.09 12.18 0.83
N ILE A 19 -8.32 10.92 0.48
CA ILE A 19 -7.75 10.33 -0.74
C ILE A 19 -8.24 11.05 -1.99
N MET A 20 -9.52 11.41 -2.06
CA MET A 20 -10.05 12.19 -3.17
C MET A 20 -9.44 13.59 -3.26
N ALA A 21 -9.16 14.24 -2.12
CA ALA A 21 -8.48 15.53 -2.11
C ALA A 21 -7.05 15.43 -2.64
N VAL A 22 -6.32 14.37 -2.32
CA VAL A 22 -4.97 14.14 -2.86
C VAL A 22 -5.01 13.82 -4.34
N TRP A 23 -5.92 12.92 -4.78
CA TRP A 23 -6.07 12.57 -6.19
C TRP A 23 -6.42 13.80 -7.03
N LYS A 24 -7.45 14.56 -6.65
CA LYS A 24 -7.88 15.74 -7.41
C LYS A 24 -6.92 16.93 -7.29
N GLY A 25 -6.26 17.07 -6.13
CA GLY A 25 -5.39 18.21 -5.85
C GLY A 25 -3.97 18.05 -6.40
N LEU A 26 -3.44 16.83 -6.44
CA LEU A 26 -2.05 16.57 -6.83
C LEU A 26 -1.91 15.63 -8.03
N GLY A 27 -3.00 15.06 -8.54
CA GLY A 27 -2.98 14.14 -9.69
C GLY A 27 -2.31 12.80 -9.38
N VAL A 28 -2.22 12.44 -8.10
CA VAL A 28 -1.52 11.23 -7.64
C VAL A 28 -2.43 10.02 -7.81
N GLU A 29 -1.96 8.99 -8.50
CA GLU A 29 -2.73 7.79 -8.83
C GLU A 29 -2.11 6.49 -8.30
N SER A 30 -0.92 6.55 -7.66
CA SER A 30 -0.26 5.40 -7.04
C SER A 30 0.30 5.67 -5.64
N ILE A 31 0.52 4.60 -4.84
CA ILE A 31 1.16 4.69 -3.52
C ILE A 31 2.56 5.32 -3.60
N GLY A 32 3.32 4.99 -4.64
CA GLY A 32 4.66 5.54 -4.85
C GLY A 32 4.65 7.05 -5.11
N GLU A 33 3.77 7.51 -6.00
CA GLU A 33 3.57 8.94 -6.26
C GLU A 33 3.09 9.68 -5.00
N LEU A 34 2.24 9.04 -4.19
CA LEU A 34 1.77 9.61 -2.94
C LEU A 34 2.91 9.77 -1.93
N LEU A 35 3.76 8.75 -1.78
CA LEU A 35 4.97 8.84 -0.96
C LEU A 35 5.90 9.96 -1.45
N TYR A 36 6.06 10.10 -2.77
CA TYR A 36 6.85 11.19 -3.34
C TYR A 36 6.26 12.55 -2.99
N ALA A 37 4.96 12.75 -3.18
CA ALA A 37 4.27 13.99 -2.83
C ALA A 37 4.36 14.33 -1.33
N VAL A 38 4.31 13.33 -0.45
CA VAL A 38 4.52 13.49 0.99
C VAL A 38 5.94 13.97 1.29
N ASN A 39 6.96 13.35 0.67
CA ASN A 39 8.37 13.68 0.91
C ASN A 39 8.74 15.07 0.39
N GLU A 40 8.14 15.50 -0.72
CA GLU A 40 8.28 16.85 -1.29
C GLU A 40 7.44 17.91 -0.54
N ASN A 41 6.80 17.55 0.58
CA ASN A 41 5.89 18.42 1.35
C ASN A 41 4.73 18.99 0.52
N ARG A 42 4.32 18.34 -0.58
CA ARG A 42 3.27 18.86 -1.46
C ARG A 42 1.87 18.76 -0.87
N LEU A 43 1.66 17.94 0.16
CA LEU A 43 0.34 17.82 0.79
C LEU A 43 0.00 19.01 1.67
N VAL A 44 0.97 19.74 2.24
CA VAL A 44 0.64 20.87 3.11
C VAL A 44 -0.11 22.01 2.41
N GLU A 45 -0.01 22.07 1.08
CA GLU A 45 -0.76 22.99 0.23
C GLU A 45 -2.23 22.59 0.06
N LEU A 46 -2.60 21.35 0.40
CA LEU A 46 -3.98 20.87 0.32
C LEU A 46 -4.76 21.23 1.59
N LYS A 47 -5.96 21.77 1.40
CA LYS A 47 -6.89 22.02 2.52
C LYS A 47 -7.13 20.73 3.32
N GLY A 48 -6.83 20.78 4.61
CA GLY A 48 -7.02 19.65 5.54
C GLY A 48 -5.80 18.74 5.72
N PHE A 49 -4.65 19.10 5.14
CA PHE A 49 -3.39 18.36 5.24
C PHE A 49 -2.27 19.18 5.87
N GLY A 50 -2.51 19.76 7.05
CA GLY A 50 -1.43 20.43 7.80
C GLY A 50 -0.26 19.50 8.10
N LYS A 51 0.90 20.07 8.51
CA LYS A 51 2.16 19.33 8.76
C LYS A 51 1.96 18.00 9.51
N LYS A 52 1.21 18.03 10.62
CA LYS A 52 0.90 16.84 11.41
C LYS A 52 0.19 15.74 10.60
N THR A 53 -0.82 16.12 9.82
CA THR A 53 -1.58 15.16 9.00
C THR A 53 -0.72 14.59 7.86
N GLN A 54 0.17 15.39 7.27
CA GLN A 54 1.12 14.89 6.28
C GLN A 54 2.10 13.87 6.92
N GLU A 55 2.62 14.17 8.10
CA GLU A 55 3.54 13.28 8.81
C GLU A 55 2.86 11.96 9.24
N GLU A 56 1.62 12.04 9.72
CA GLU A 56 0.79 10.86 9.97
C GLU A 56 0.59 10.03 8.70
N LEU A 57 0.30 10.67 7.55
CA LEU A 57 0.16 9.98 6.28
C LEU A 57 1.47 9.30 5.86
N LYS A 58 2.61 9.98 6.01
CA LYS A 58 3.94 9.43 5.73
C LYS A 58 4.15 8.11 6.48
N ASN A 59 3.93 8.14 7.80
CA ASN A 59 4.13 6.99 8.66
C ASN A 59 3.21 5.83 8.28
N GLN A 60 1.94 6.11 7.94
CA GLN A 60 0.99 5.08 7.49
C GLN A 60 1.37 4.49 6.14
N LEU A 61 1.82 5.30 5.17
CA LEU A 61 2.26 4.83 3.86
C LEU A 61 3.50 3.95 3.94
N GLU A 62 4.49 4.38 4.71
CA GLU A 62 5.70 3.60 4.92
C GLU A 62 5.40 2.27 5.63
N TYR A 63 4.53 2.30 6.64
CA TYR A 63 4.06 1.08 7.30
C TYR A 63 3.32 0.16 6.32
N TYR A 64 2.38 0.72 5.55
CA TYR A 64 1.63 -0.02 4.54
C TYR A 64 2.58 -0.71 3.57
N GLN A 65 3.52 0.02 2.96
CA GLN A 65 4.54 -0.54 2.06
C GLN A 65 5.37 -1.66 2.72
N ARG A 66 5.84 -1.47 3.95
CA ARG A 66 6.62 -2.50 4.67
C ARG A 66 5.81 -3.75 5.01
N SER A 67 4.49 -3.62 5.15
CA SER A 67 3.56 -4.72 5.45
C SER A 67 2.93 -5.34 4.21
N LYS A 68 2.94 -4.64 3.07
CA LYS A 68 2.41 -5.11 1.80
C LYS A 68 3.17 -6.38 1.44
N HIS A 69 2.45 -7.48 1.25
CA HIS A 69 2.98 -8.84 1.01
C HIS A 69 3.54 -9.59 2.22
N LYS A 70 3.31 -9.11 3.46
CA LYS A 70 3.58 -9.88 4.66
C LYS A 70 2.29 -10.47 5.21
N TYR A 71 2.40 -11.71 5.67
CA TYR A 71 1.29 -12.46 6.24
C TYR A 71 1.77 -13.16 7.51
N HIS A 72 0.83 -13.45 8.42
CA HIS A 72 1.14 -14.32 9.54
C HIS A 72 1.37 -15.74 9.02
N TYR A 73 2.47 -16.36 9.45
CA TYR A 73 2.84 -17.70 9.01
C TYR A 73 1.70 -18.70 9.20
N ALA A 74 1.11 -18.76 10.40
CA ALA A 74 0.00 -19.65 10.70
C ALA A 74 -1.25 -19.46 9.82
N ALA A 75 -1.40 -18.28 9.19
CA ALA A 75 -2.53 -17.99 8.30
C ALA A 75 -2.26 -18.35 6.83
N LEU A 76 -1.00 -18.61 6.46
CA LEU A 76 -0.60 -18.98 5.11
C LEU A 76 0.04 -20.36 5.01
N GLU A 77 0.40 -21.00 6.12
CA GLU A 77 1.14 -22.26 6.16
C GLU A 77 0.49 -23.31 5.25
N LYS A 78 -0.81 -23.54 5.43
CA LYS A 78 -1.54 -24.55 4.66
C LYS A 78 -1.56 -24.25 3.16
N GLU A 79 -1.86 -23.01 2.78
CA GLU A 79 -1.90 -22.59 1.39
C GLU A 79 -0.50 -22.64 0.75
N ALA A 80 0.54 -22.31 1.51
CA ALA A 80 1.93 -22.38 1.08
C ALA A 80 2.38 -23.82 0.86
N GLU A 81 2.06 -24.74 1.77
CA GLU A 81 2.35 -26.17 1.64
C GLU A 81 1.65 -26.77 0.41
N GLN A 82 0.36 -26.46 0.21
CA GLN A 82 -0.38 -26.91 -0.97
C GLN A 82 0.22 -26.41 -2.28
N LEU A 83 0.65 -25.15 -2.30
CA LEU A 83 1.32 -24.57 -3.46
C LEU A 83 2.67 -25.26 -3.71
N GLU A 84 3.46 -25.52 -2.67
CA GLU A 84 4.73 -26.22 -2.77
C GLU A 84 4.56 -27.64 -3.33
N GLU A 85 3.59 -28.39 -2.81
CA GLU A 85 3.25 -29.72 -3.32
C GLU A 85 2.86 -29.69 -4.80
N GLY A 86 2.00 -28.73 -5.19
CA GLY A 86 1.60 -28.54 -6.58
C GLY A 86 2.78 -28.24 -7.50
N ILE A 87 3.69 -27.37 -7.08
CA ILE A 87 4.91 -27.03 -7.85
C ILE A 87 5.82 -28.26 -7.98
N ARG A 88 6.02 -29.04 -6.91
CA ARG A 88 6.85 -30.26 -6.95
C ARG A 88 6.29 -31.32 -7.90
N GLN A 89 4.97 -31.46 -7.97
CA GLN A 89 4.31 -32.39 -8.90
C GLN A 89 4.44 -31.91 -10.36
N LEU A 90 4.30 -30.61 -10.61
CA LEU A 90 4.40 -30.04 -11.95
C LEU A 90 5.85 -29.99 -12.47
N LEU A 91 6.83 -29.82 -11.59
CA LEU A 91 8.24 -29.68 -11.93
C LEU A 91 9.12 -30.65 -11.11
N PRO A 92 9.04 -31.97 -11.37
CA PRO A 92 9.82 -32.98 -10.66
C PRO A 92 11.30 -32.85 -11.04
N GLY A 93 12.05 -32.03 -10.29
CA GLY A 93 13.47 -31.75 -10.52
C GLY A 93 13.90 -30.32 -10.22
N ALA A 94 12.95 -29.39 -10.05
CA ALA A 94 13.25 -28.05 -9.56
C ALA A 94 13.65 -28.12 -8.08
N ARG A 95 14.85 -27.63 -7.73
CA ARG A 95 15.24 -27.42 -6.33
C ARG A 95 14.67 -26.08 -5.86
N ALA A 96 14.06 -26.09 -4.68
CA ALA A 96 13.70 -24.88 -3.95
C ALA A 96 14.93 -24.08 -3.52
#